data_AF-A0A382JFX4-F1
#
_entry.id   AF-A0A382JFX4-F1
#
_cell.length_a   1.000
_cell.length_b   1.000
_cell.length_c   1.000
_cell.angle_alpha   90.00
_cell.angle_beta   90.00
_cell.angle_gamma   90.00
#
_symmetry.space_group_name_H-M   'P 1'
#
loop_
_entity.id
_entity.type
_entity.pdbx_description
1 polymer ?
#
loop_
_entity_poly.entity_id
_entity_poly.type
_entity_poly.pdbx_seq_one_letter_code
_entity_poly.pdbx_strand_id
1 'polypeptide(L)'
;MLLSCGYKPIFSSSKANFSITEIKLFGKINIGSKIKKNLNIYKNTENKSIFYSLKINTNQKKNVISKDAKGDPKIFEMQISVDLTILE
;
A
#
# COMPACT_ATOMS: atom_id res chain seq x y z
N MET A 1 38.62 14.54 -13.28
CA MET A 1 37.68 13.41 -13.05
C MET A 1 36.46 13.95 -12.33
N LEU A 2 35.30 13.99 -12.98
CA LEU A 2 34.03 14.29 -12.32
C LEU A 2 33.52 12.98 -11.72
N LEU A 3 33.65 12.83 -10.39
CA LEU A 3 33.03 11.72 -9.67
C LEU A 3 31.50 11.90 -9.78
N SER A 4 30.89 11.12 -10.68
CA SER A 4 29.44 11.04 -10.83
C SER A 4 28.82 10.79 -9.45
N CYS A 5 27.93 11.70 -9.05
CA CYS A 5 27.24 11.65 -7.76
C CYS A 5 26.64 10.25 -7.55
N GLY A 6 26.88 9.66 -6.36
CA GLY A 6 26.62 8.26 -5.98
C GLY A 6 25.14 7.86 -5.91
N TYR A 7 24.33 8.29 -6.89
CA TYR A 7 22.95 7.88 -7.05
C TYR A 7 22.89 6.41 -7.43
N LYS A 8 22.36 5.62 -6.51
CA LYS A 8 22.01 4.22 -6.76
C LYS A 8 20.55 4.16 -7.26
N PRO A 9 20.25 3.48 -8.38
CA PRO A 9 18.87 3.34 -8.84
C PRO A 9 18.01 2.68 -7.76
N ILE A 10 16.83 3.23 -7.48
CA ILE A 10 15.89 2.66 -6.49
C ILE A 10 15.50 1.20 -6.81
N PHE A 11 15.55 0.83 -8.09
CA PHE A 11 15.28 -0.53 -8.59
C PHE A 11 16.54 -1.40 -8.74
N SER A 12 17.72 -0.93 -8.32
CA SER A 12 18.96 -1.73 -8.31
C SER A 12 19.00 -2.69 -7.11
N SER A 13 18.08 -3.65 -7.15
CA SER A 13 18.19 -5.00 -6.60
C SER A 13 18.96 -5.19 -5.29
N SER A 14 18.56 -4.55 -4.19
CA SER A 14 18.56 -5.29 -2.93
C SER A 14 17.31 -6.15 -2.95
N LYS A 15 17.42 -7.42 -3.37
CA LYS A 15 16.31 -8.38 -3.26
C LYS A 15 15.84 -8.32 -1.80
N ALA A 16 14.55 -8.05 -1.58
CA ALA A 16 13.97 -8.10 -0.25
C ALA A 16 14.39 -9.42 0.42
N ASN A 17 14.96 -9.35 1.62
CA ASN A 17 15.40 -10.52 2.38
C ASN A 17 14.25 -11.17 3.18
N PHE A 18 13.04 -10.65 3.02
CA PHE A 18 11.82 -11.17 3.62
C PHE A 18 10.90 -11.83 2.59
N SER A 19 10.00 -12.67 3.11
CA SER A 19 8.85 -13.25 2.44
C SER A 19 7.59 -12.89 3.22
N ILE A 20 6.48 -12.63 2.53
CA ILE A 20 5.17 -12.49 3.16
C ILE A 20 4.49 -13.86 3.14
N THR A 21 4.12 -14.39 4.29
CA THR A 21 3.43 -15.68 4.40
C THR A 21 1.92 -15.50 4.25
N GLU A 22 1.36 -14.50 4.92
CA GLU A 22 -0.07 -14.22 4.94
C GLU A 22 -0.39 -12.73 4.81
N ILE A 23 -1.52 -12.41 4.17
CA ILE A 23 -2.09 -11.06 4.13
C ILE A 23 -3.58 -11.16 4.46
N LYS A 24 -3.97 -10.70 5.65
CA LYS A 24 -5.35 -10.56 6.11
C LYS A 24 -5.86 -9.16 5.80
N LEU A 25 -7.08 -9.07 5.27
CA LEU A 25 -7.71 -7.82 4.88
C LEU A 25 -8.89 -7.52 5.78
N PHE A 26 -9.00 -6.25 6.20
CA PHE A 26 -10.09 -5.72 7.03
C PHE A 26 -10.61 -4.40 6.43
N GLY A 27 -11.81 -3.99 6.85
CA GLY A 27 -12.45 -2.77 6.36
C GLY A 27 -12.89 -2.87 4.89
N LYS A 28 -12.48 -1.91 4.05
CA LYS A 28 -12.84 -1.81 2.62
C LYS A 28 -12.07 -2.82 1.75
N ILE A 29 -12.56 -4.06 1.73
CA ILE A 29 -11.92 -5.22 1.07
C ILE A 29 -11.51 -4.97 -0.39
N ASN A 30 -12.28 -4.19 -1.17
CA ASN A 30 -11.94 -3.86 -2.56
C ASN A 30 -10.64 -3.05 -2.68
N ILE A 31 -10.41 -2.09 -1.78
CA ILE A 31 -9.18 -1.30 -1.70
C ILE A 31 -8.05 -2.19 -1.19
N GLY A 32 -8.27 -2.90 -0.07
CA GLY A 32 -7.30 -3.83 0.50
C GLY A 32 -6.84 -4.91 -0.51
N SER A 33 -7.73 -5.39 -1.36
CA SER A 33 -7.42 -6.40 -2.38
C SER A 33 -6.49 -5.87 -3.48
N LYS A 34 -6.61 -4.58 -3.86
CA LYS A 34 -5.68 -3.94 -4.80
C LYS A 34 -4.28 -3.87 -4.20
N ILE A 35 -4.17 -3.48 -2.93
CA ILE A 35 -2.90 -3.43 -2.19
C ILE A 35 -2.29 -4.82 -2.09
N LYS A 36 -3.08 -5.82 -1.66
CA LYS A 36 -2.66 -7.23 -1.59
C LYS A 36 -2.11 -7.74 -2.91
N LYS A 37 -2.78 -7.44 -4.03
CA LYS A 37 -2.34 -7.86 -5.37
C LYS A 37 -0.93 -7.34 -5.69
N ASN A 38 -0.63 -6.08 -5.34
CA ASN A 38 0.69 -5.50 -5.56
C ASN A 38 1.75 -6.11 -4.63
N LEU A 39 1.38 -6.51 -3.41
CA LEU A 39 2.28 -7.15 -2.44
C LEU A 39 2.54 -8.64 -2.72
N ASN A 40 1.74 -9.28 -3.58
CA ASN A 40 1.89 -10.71 -3.90
C ASN A 40 3.26 -11.06 -4.49
N ILE A 41 3.99 -10.10 -5.08
CA ILE A 41 5.36 -10.34 -5.59
C ILE A 41 6.34 -10.72 -4.48
N TYR A 42 6.03 -10.39 -3.22
CA TYR A 42 6.83 -10.75 -2.05
C TYR A 42 6.25 -11.96 -1.30
N LYS A 43 5.15 -12.54 -1.77
CA LYS A 43 4.47 -13.64 -1.08
C LYS A 43 5.16 -14.97 -1.39
N ASN A 44 5.44 -15.76 -0.34
CA ASN A 44 6.01 -17.10 -0.45
C ASN A 44 7.26 -17.18 -1.34
N THR A 45 8.08 -16.13 -1.33
CA THR A 45 9.35 -16.14 -2.06
C THR A 45 10.36 -17.04 -1.35
N GLU A 46 11.07 -17.87 -2.12
CA GLU A 46 12.09 -18.78 -1.61
C GLU A 46 13.38 -18.05 -1.19
N ASN A 47 14.22 -18.74 -0.42
CA ASN A 47 15.55 -18.28 0.00
C ASN A 47 15.52 -16.92 0.72
N LYS A 48 14.55 -16.75 1.64
CA LYS A 48 14.39 -15.57 2.50
C LYS A 48 14.71 -15.91 3.94
N SER A 49 15.27 -14.93 4.66
CA SER A 49 15.66 -15.08 6.05
C SER A 49 14.58 -14.60 7.03
N ILE A 50 13.62 -13.81 6.56
CA ILE A 50 12.58 -13.19 7.39
C ILE A 50 11.21 -13.52 6.81
N PHE A 51 10.23 -13.80 7.66
CA PHE A 51 8.87 -14.11 7.27
C PHE A 51 7.91 -13.17 8.00
N TYR A 52 7.01 -12.55 7.27
CA TYR A 52 6.02 -11.62 7.82
C TYR A 52 4.60 -12.05 7.50
N SER A 53 3.70 -11.85 8.46
CA SER A 53 2.27 -11.81 8.23
C SER A 53 1.76 -10.38 8.29
N LEU A 54 0.91 -9.99 7.35
CA LEU A 54 0.36 -8.64 7.27
C LEU A 54 -1.12 -8.63 7.64
N LYS A 55 -1.52 -7.60 8.39
CA LYS A 55 -2.92 -7.19 8.52
C LYS A 55 -3.08 -5.82 7.88
N ILE A 56 -3.98 -5.72 6.90
CA ILE A 56 -4.26 -4.48 6.19
C ILE A 56 -5.70 -4.09 6.48
N ASN A 57 -5.89 -3.04 7.28
CA ASN A 57 -7.20 -2.44 7.48
C ASN A 57 -7.33 -1.21 6.58
N THR A 58 -8.45 -1.11 5.86
CA THR A 58 -8.66 -0.02 4.90
C THR A 58 -9.95 0.71 5.17
N ASN A 59 -9.92 2.02 5.08
CA ASN A 59 -11.11 2.86 5.19
C ASN A 59 -11.19 3.81 3.99
N GLN A 60 -12.41 4.23 3.67
CA GLN A 60 -12.67 5.23 2.65
C GLN A 60 -13.75 6.19 3.15
N LYS A 61 -13.45 7.49 3.09
CA LYS A 61 -14.40 8.57 3.33
C LYS A 61 -14.65 9.32 2.04
N LYS A 62 -15.90 9.74 1.84
CA LYS A 62 -16.32 10.61 0.74
C LYS A 62 -16.94 11.85 1.35
N ASN A 63 -16.26 12.98 1.25
CA ASN A 63 -16.69 14.25 1.82
C ASN A 63 -17.21 15.15 0.70
N VAL A 64 -18.29 15.89 0.94
CA VAL A 64 -18.70 16.98 0.04
C VAL A 64 -17.87 18.20 0.40
N ILE A 65 -17.09 18.71 -0.54
CA ILE A 65 -16.26 19.89 -0.32
C ILE A 65 -16.81 21.14 -1.00
N SER A 66 -17.78 20.99 -1.90
CA SER A 66 -18.54 22.12 -2.43
C SER A 66 -19.96 21.74 -2.86
N LYS A 67 -20.84 22.74 -2.85
CA LYS A 67 -22.23 22.66 -3.31
C LYS A 67 -22.47 23.71 -4.39
N ASP A 68 -23.47 23.48 -5.23
CA ASP A 68 -23.91 24.49 -6.19
C ASP A 68 -24.85 25.54 -5.55
N ALA A 69 -25.38 26.46 -6.36
CA ALA A 69 -26.27 27.52 -5.90
C ALA A 69 -27.63 27.01 -5.35
N LYS A 70 -28.02 25.78 -5.67
CA LYS A 70 -29.24 25.13 -5.14
C LYS A 70 -28.96 24.34 -3.86
N GLY A 71 -27.70 24.23 -3.46
CA GLY A 71 -27.25 23.45 -2.31
C GLY A 71 -26.94 21.98 -2.65
N ASP A 72 -26.98 21.61 -3.93
CA ASP A 72 -26.70 20.25 -4.38
C ASP A 72 -25.19 19.99 -4.35
N PRO A 73 -24.72 18.83 -3.86
CA PRO A 73 -23.30 18.49 -3.84
C PRO A 73 -22.68 18.53 -5.25
N LYS A 74 -21.61 19.33 -5.40
CA LYS A 74 -20.94 19.54 -6.69
C LYS A 74 -19.57 18.87 -6.77
N ILE A 75 -18.75 19.00 -5.72
CA ILE A 75 -17.41 18.39 -5.65
C ILE A 75 -17.30 17.53 -4.42
N PHE A 76 -16.74 16.33 -4.61
CA PHE A 76 -16.45 15.38 -3.55
C PHE A 76 -14.96 15.15 -3.43
N GLU A 77 -14.49 15.08 -2.19
CA GLU A 77 -13.17 14.59 -1.83
C GLU A 77 -13.27 13.11 -1.44
N MET A 78 -12.38 12.28 -1.96
CA MET A 78 -12.23 10.89 -1.54
C MET A 78 -10.94 10.74 -0.75
N GLN A 79 -11.06 10.32 0.50
CA GLN A 79 -9.92 10.01 1.36
C GLN A 79 -9.86 8.50 1.60
N ILE A 80 -8.70 7.91 1.35
CA ILE A 80 -8.44 6.50 1.64
C ILE A 80 -7.38 6.44 2.73
N SER A 81 -7.68 5.71 3.79
CA SER A 81 -6.74 5.46 4.90
C SER A 81 -6.43 3.97 4.96
N VAL A 82 -5.16 3.63 5.19
CA VAL A 82 -4.69 2.25 5.25
C VAL A 82 -3.85 2.10 6.52
N ASP A 83 -4.29 1.24 7.43
CA ASP A 83 -3.52 0.83 8.58
C ASP A 83 -2.86 -0.51 8.26
N LEU A 84 -1.52 -0.52 8.24
CA LEU A 84 -0.73 -1.71 8.01
C LEU A 84 -0.08 -2.17 9.31
N THR A 85 -0.37 -3.40 9.71
CA THR A 85 0.32 -4.07 10.82
C THR A 85 1.19 -5.20 10.27
N ILE A 86 2.45 -5.24 10.70
CA ILE A 86 3.43 -6.26 10.37
C ILE A 86 3.62 -7.16 11.60
N LEU A 87 3.55 -8.46 11.41
CA LEU A 87 3.74 -9.48 12.44
C LEU A 87 4.87 -10.41 12.00
N GLU A 88 5.83 -10.65 12.89
CA GLU A 88 6.96 -11.59 12.72
C GLU A 88 6.57 -13.01 13.15
#